data_AF-A0A3M1I9Z7-F1
#
_entry.id   AF-A0A3M1I9Z7-F1
#
_cell.length_a   1.000
_cell.length_b   1.000
_cell.length_c   1.000
_cell.angle_alpha   90.00
_cell.angle_beta   90.00
_cell.angle_gamma   90.00
#
_symmetry.space_group_name_H-M   'P 1'
#
loop_
_entity.id
_entity.type
_entity.pdbx_description
1 polymer ?
#
loop_
_entity_poly.entity_id
_entity_poly.type
_entity_poly.pdbx_seq_one_letter_code
_entity_poly.pdbx_strand_id
1 'polypeptide(L)'
;MSDAFELSCPIPLTQYPHVVMAHGGGGRLMQQLIDRLFRAAFADPALAAAHDGAALTVPAGRIAFTTDSHVVRPLFFPGGDIGRLAVHGTVNDLAMCGARPRWLSAGFILEEGLPMETLWRVVQSMAAAARESGVAIVTGDTKVVDKGKGDGL
;
A
#
# COMPACT_ATOMS: atom_id res chain seq x y z
N MET A 1 44.51 19.23 17.53
CA MET A 1 43.17 18.90 18.08
C MET A 1 42.53 18.00 17.05
N SER A 2 42.43 16.71 17.35
CA SER A 2 41.89 15.71 16.43
C SER A 2 40.38 15.85 16.36
N ASP A 3 39.84 16.21 15.19
CA ASP A 3 38.43 16.02 14.89
C ASP A 3 38.17 14.51 14.88
N ALA A 4 37.41 14.05 15.87
CA ALA A 4 36.99 12.67 15.93
C ALA A 4 35.97 12.44 14.80
N PHE A 5 36.32 11.56 13.86
CA PHE A 5 35.40 11.07 12.84
C PHE A 5 34.29 10.27 13.54
N GLU A 6 33.15 10.90 13.81
CA GLU A 6 31.99 10.21 14.39
C GLU A 6 31.40 9.29 13.32
N LEU A 7 31.56 7.98 13.52
CA LEU A 7 30.82 6.96 12.79
C LEU A 7 29.37 6.97 13.27
N SER A 8 28.58 7.90 12.73
CA SER A 8 27.12 7.86 12.86
C SER A 8 26.60 6.68 12.03
N CYS A 9 25.93 5.74 12.69
CA CYS A 9 25.24 4.66 11.98
C CYS A 9 24.18 5.30 11.05
N PRO A 10 24.23 5.09 9.73
CA PRO A 10 23.40 5.82 8.77
C PRO A 10 21.91 5.44 8.86
N ILE A 11 21.57 4.41 9.64
CA ILE A 11 20.19 3.93 9.80
C ILE A 11 19.53 4.67 10.98
N PRO A 12 18.48 5.48 10.74
CA PRO A 12 17.90 6.39 11.74
C PRO A 12 17.03 5.70 12.81
N LEU A 13 16.92 4.37 12.78
CA LEU A 13 16.12 3.54 13.68
C LEU A 13 16.98 2.40 14.27
N THR A 14 17.73 2.69 15.34
CA THR A 14 18.65 1.72 15.97
C THR A 14 18.05 0.92 17.11
N GLN A 15 16.90 1.34 17.66
CA GLN A 15 16.21 0.64 18.76
C GLN A 15 15.51 -0.65 18.32
N TYR A 16 15.24 -0.82 17.01
CA TYR A 16 14.61 -2.01 16.43
C TYR A 16 15.44 -2.48 15.23
N PRO A 17 16.40 -3.41 15.41
CA PRO A 17 17.29 -3.84 14.33
C PRO A 17 16.59 -4.68 13.25
N HIS A 18 15.34 -5.08 13.48
CA HIS A 18 14.51 -5.85 12.56
C HIS A 18 13.10 -5.26 12.46
N VAL A 19 12.46 -5.45 11.30
CA VAL A 19 11.03 -5.12 11.12
C VAL A 19 10.19 -6.11 11.92
N VAL A 20 9.40 -5.60 12.85
CA VAL A 20 8.40 -6.34 13.63
C VAL A 20 6.97 -5.96 13.25
N MET A 21 5.98 -6.78 13.64
CA MET A 21 4.55 -6.56 13.36
C MET A 21 4.03 -5.17 13.77
N ALA A 22 4.53 -4.62 14.87
CA ALA A 22 4.12 -3.29 15.35
C ALA A 22 4.45 -2.14 14.37
N HIS A 23 5.40 -2.34 13.44
CA HIS A 23 5.67 -1.38 12.37
C HIS A 23 4.58 -1.35 11.28
N GLY A 24 3.68 -2.34 11.22
CA GLY A 24 2.54 -2.37 10.29
C GLY A 24 1.18 -2.19 10.97
N GLY A 25 1.16 -1.88 12.27
CA GLY A 25 -0.05 -1.89 13.10
C GLY A 25 -0.81 -0.56 13.20
N GLY A 26 -0.50 0.45 12.39
CA GLY A 26 -1.19 1.75 12.46
C GLY A 26 -0.77 2.68 13.61
N GLY A 27 0.10 2.23 14.52
CA GLY A 27 0.48 2.96 15.74
C GLY A 27 1.77 3.77 15.63
N ARG A 28 2.31 4.17 16.80
CA ARG A 28 3.52 4.99 16.92
C ARG A 28 4.74 4.40 16.22
N LEU A 29 4.94 3.08 16.26
CA LEU A 29 6.10 2.44 15.63
C LEU A 29 6.03 2.54 14.09
N MET A 30 4.84 2.39 13.51
CA MET A 30 4.63 2.59 12.08
C MET A 30 4.92 4.04 11.68
N GLN A 31 4.40 5.02 12.43
CA GLN A 31 4.67 6.43 12.17
C GLN A 31 6.17 6.74 12.23
N GLN A 32 6.88 6.21 13.23
CA GLN A 32 8.34 6.36 13.33
C GLN A 32 9.08 5.73 12.13
N LEU A 33 8.65 4.55 11.67
CA LEU A 33 9.21 3.91 10.48
C LEU A 33 9.01 4.78 9.23
N ILE A 34 7.77 5.28 9.03
CA ILE A 34 7.43 6.14 7.89
C ILE A 34 8.27 7.42 7.90
N ASP A 35 8.31 8.15 9.02
CA ASP A 35 8.94 9.46 9.07
C ASP A 35 10.47 9.37 9.03
N ARG A 36 11.05 8.44 9.79
CA ARG A 36 12.51 8.37 9.95
C ARG A 36 13.18 7.61 8.82
N LEU A 37 12.52 6.63 8.21
CA LEU A 37 13.12 5.84 7.13
C LEU A 37 12.59 6.28 5.75
N PHE A 38 11.30 6.09 5.48
CA PHE A 38 10.76 6.29 4.12
C PHE A 38 10.72 7.76 3.71
N ARG A 39 10.12 8.63 4.54
CA ARG A 39 10.00 10.07 4.25
C ARG A 39 11.36 10.75 4.16
N ALA A 40 12.28 10.39 5.07
CA ALA A 40 13.65 10.90 5.06
C ALA A 40 14.44 10.46 3.82
N ALA A 41 14.27 9.21 3.36
CA ALA A 41 14.98 8.69 2.19
C ALA A 41 14.42 9.23 0.87
N PHE A 42 13.10 9.40 0.74
CA PHE A 42 12.47 9.85 -0.50
C PHE A 42 12.44 11.38 -0.65
N ALA A 43 12.39 12.12 0.47
CA ALA A 43 12.54 13.57 0.54
C ALA A 43 11.68 14.39 -0.45
N ASP A 44 10.47 13.93 -0.75
CA ASP A 44 9.55 14.60 -1.68
C ASP A 44 8.51 15.47 -0.93
N PRO A 45 8.28 16.74 -1.35
CA PRO A 45 7.30 17.62 -0.71
C PRO A 45 5.85 17.11 -0.75
N ALA A 46 5.45 16.39 -1.79
CA ALA A 46 4.10 15.82 -1.88
C ALA A 46 3.91 14.69 -0.85
N LEU A 47 4.95 13.89 -0.63
CA LEU A 47 4.97 12.90 0.45
C LEU A 47 4.96 13.60 1.82
N ALA A 48 5.66 14.73 1.96
CA ALA A 48 5.78 15.52 3.18
C ALA A 48 4.41 15.95 3.78
N ALA A 49 3.38 16.12 2.95
CA ALA A 49 2.05 16.54 3.38
C ALA A 49 1.28 15.49 4.23
N ALA A 50 1.67 14.21 4.17
CA ALA A 50 1.15 13.14 5.03
C ALA A 50 -0.39 12.97 5.01
N HIS A 51 -1.02 13.12 3.84
CA HIS A 51 -2.43 12.81 3.61
C HIS A 51 -2.62 11.36 3.13
N ASP A 52 -3.87 10.91 2.96
CA ASP A 52 -4.25 9.60 2.40
C ASP A 52 -3.81 9.41 0.93
N GLY A 53 -3.23 10.43 0.32
CA GLY A 53 -2.64 10.40 -1.01
C GLY A 53 -1.89 11.70 -1.33
N ALA A 54 -1.20 11.74 -2.46
CA ALA A 54 -0.48 12.90 -2.96
C ALA A 54 -1.34 13.69 -3.97
N ALA A 55 -1.49 15.00 -3.75
CA ALA A 55 -2.06 15.91 -4.75
C ALA A 55 -0.93 16.45 -5.64
N LEU A 56 -0.92 16.07 -6.92
CA LEU A 56 0.12 16.44 -7.88
C LEU A 56 -0.42 17.44 -8.90
N THR A 57 0.39 18.43 -9.25
CA THR A 57 0.07 19.39 -10.31
C THR A 57 0.74 18.95 -11.61
N VAL A 58 -0.05 18.81 -12.66
CA VAL A 58 0.37 18.48 -14.02
C VAL A 58 -0.13 19.56 -14.99
N PRO A 59 0.42 19.69 -16.21
CA PRO A 59 -0.04 20.71 -17.17
C PRO A 59 -1.55 20.68 -17.44
N ALA A 60 -2.17 19.50 -17.37
CA ALA A 60 -3.61 19.31 -17.59
C ALA A 60 -4.48 19.60 -16.35
N GLY A 61 -3.90 19.91 -15.20
CA GLY A 61 -4.63 20.20 -13.96
C GLY A 61 -4.03 19.54 -12.73
N ARG A 62 -4.89 19.13 -11.78
CA ARG A 62 -4.46 18.43 -10.56
C ARG A 62 -4.95 16.99 -10.56
N ILE A 63 -4.11 16.07 -10.10
CA ILE A 63 -4.45 14.67 -9.89
C ILE A 63 -4.20 14.30 -8.44
N ALA A 64 -5.00 13.36 -7.91
CA ALA A 64 -4.66 12.67 -6.67
C ALA A 64 -4.05 11.30 -7.02
N PHE A 65 -3.03 10.91 -6.28
CA PHE A 65 -2.33 9.66 -6.46
C PHE A 65 -2.11 8.99 -5.11
N THR A 66 -2.57 7.76 -4.95
CA THR A 66 -2.44 6.99 -3.71
C THR A 66 -2.12 5.54 -4.03
N THR A 67 -1.61 4.83 -3.03
CA THR A 67 -1.32 3.40 -3.10
C THR A 67 -1.61 2.79 -1.75
N ASP A 68 -2.10 1.55 -1.78
CA ASP A 68 -2.40 0.80 -0.57
C ASP A 68 -2.14 -0.68 -0.83
N SER A 69 -1.64 -1.38 0.18
CA SER A 69 -1.35 -2.82 0.09
C SER A 69 -2.18 -3.56 1.11
N HIS A 70 -2.83 -4.64 0.69
CA HIS A 70 -3.82 -5.35 1.51
C HIS A 70 -3.31 -6.73 1.86
N VAL A 71 -3.21 -7.01 3.16
CA VAL A 71 -2.70 -8.28 3.72
C VAL A 71 -3.70 -8.87 4.73
N VAL A 72 -4.99 -8.61 4.52
CA VAL A 72 -6.05 -9.01 5.46
C VAL A 72 -6.23 -10.52 5.52
N ARG A 73 -6.41 -11.04 6.74
CA ARG A 73 -6.76 -12.45 6.99
C ARG A 73 -7.98 -12.55 7.90
N PRO A 74 -8.94 -13.45 7.60
CA PRO A 74 -9.03 -14.29 6.41
C PRO A 74 -9.28 -13.49 5.11
N LEU A 75 -9.05 -14.08 3.93
CA LEU A 75 -9.28 -13.40 2.64
C LEU A 75 -10.76 -13.06 2.40
N PHE A 76 -11.67 -13.84 2.99
CA PHE A 76 -13.12 -13.63 2.98
C PHE A 76 -13.61 -13.56 4.42
N PHE A 77 -14.38 -12.53 4.75
CA PHE A 77 -14.85 -12.24 6.11
C PHE A 77 -16.30 -11.74 6.10
N PRO A 78 -16.99 -11.73 7.25
CA PRO A 78 -18.34 -11.19 7.32
C PRO A 78 -18.39 -9.73 6.81
N GLY A 79 -19.15 -9.51 5.74
CA GLY A 79 -19.31 -8.18 5.13
C GLY A 79 -18.31 -7.83 4.02
N GLY A 80 -17.34 -8.67 3.69
CA GLY A 80 -16.41 -8.36 2.60
C GLY A 80 -15.35 -9.42 2.30
N ASP A 81 -14.41 -9.02 1.46
CA ASP A 81 -13.24 -9.81 1.10
C ASP A 81 -12.09 -8.87 0.73
N ILE A 82 -10.89 -9.41 0.61
CA ILE A 82 -9.68 -8.67 0.26
C ILE A 82 -9.81 -7.91 -1.07
N GLY A 83 -10.56 -8.43 -2.04
CA GLY A 83 -10.76 -7.78 -3.33
C GLY A 83 -11.62 -6.52 -3.21
N ARG A 84 -12.73 -6.63 -2.49
CA ARG A 84 -13.58 -5.49 -2.14
C ARG A 84 -12.84 -4.43 -1.33
N LEU A 85 -12.07 -4.89 -0.33
CA LEU A 85 -11.25 -4.02 0.50
C LEU A 85 -10.22 -3.26 -0.35
N ALA A 86 -9.55 -3.96 -1.28
CA ALA A 86 -8.53 -3.36 -2.13
C ALA A 86 -9.10 -2.25 -3.03
N VAL A 87 -10.28 -2.47 -3.61
CA VAL A 87 -10.89 -1.45 -4.46
C VAL A 87 -11.44 -0.29 -3.62
N HIS A 88 -12.24 -0.58 -2.60
CA HIS A 88 -12.90 0.48 -1.83
C HIS A 88 -11.92 1.30 -0.99
N GLY A 89 -10.87 0.68 -0.44
CA GLY A 89 -9.80 1.39 0.28
C GLY A 89 -9.16 2.45 -0.60
N THR A 90 -8.61 2.05 -1.74
CA THR A 90 -7.96 2.99 -2.67
C THR A 90 -8.93 4.03 -3.24
N VAL A 91 -10.18 3.66 -3.51
CA VAL A 91 -11.22 4.62 -3.95
C VAL A 91 -11.52 5.65 -2.86
N ASN A 92 -11.59 5.23 -1.60
CA ASN A 92 -11.85 6.11 -0.47
C ASN A 92 -10.68 7.08 -0.25
N ASP A 93 -9.44 6.62 -0.33
CA ASP A 93 -8.26 7.49 -0.20
C ASP A 93 -8.24 8.59 -1.26
N LEU A 94 -8.53 8.24 -2.52
CA LEU A 94 -8.68 9.21 -3.60
C LEU A 94 -9.83 10.20 -3.33
N ALA A 95 -10.95 9.72 -2.79
CA ALA A 95 -12.08 10.57 -2.45
C ALA A 95 -11.78 11.51 -1.26
N MET A 96 -11.03 11.05 -0.25
CA MET A 96 -10.58 11.86 0.88
C MET A 96 -9.61 12.96 0.45
N CYS A 97 -8.86 12.73 -0.63
CA CYS A 97 -8.07 13.78 -1.30
C CYS A 97 -8.93 14.80 -2.08
N GLY A 98 -10.26 14.69 -2.07
CA GLY A 98 -11.18 15.53 -2.83
C GLY A 98 -11.16 15.27 -4.34
N ALA A 99 -10.60 14.14 -4.78
CA ALA A 99 -10.55 13.78 -6.19
C ALA A 99 -11.78 12.98 -6.61
N ARG A 100 -12.04 12.96 -7.92
CA ARG A 100 -12.98 12.01 -8.51
C ARG A 100 -12.18 10.78 -8.98
N PRO A 101 -12.31 9.60 -8.33
CA PRO A 101 -11.62 8.39 -8.76
C PRO A 101 -11.99 8.03 -10.20
N ARG A 102 -11.01 7.58 -10.98
CA ARG A 102 -11.19 7.19 -12.40
C ARG A 102 -10.58 5.83 -12.70
N TRP A 103 -9.36 5.62 -12.22
CA TRP A 103 -8.56 4.46 -12.57
C TRP A 103 -7.84 3.91 -11.36
N LEU A 104 -7.60 2.60 -11.38
CA LEU A 104 -6.81 1.85 -10.43
C LEU A 104 -5.81 0.97 -11.19
N SER A 105 -4.68 0.67 -10.55
CA SER A 105 -3.82 -0.46 -10.90
C SER A 105 -4.02 -1.61 -9.91
N ALA A 106 -3.77 -2.85 -10.32
CA ALA A 106 -3.83 -4.00 -9.41
C ALA A 106 -2.54 -4.84 -9.49
N GLY A 107 -1.76 -4.86 -8.41
CA GLY A 107 -0.59 -5.73 -8.26
C GLY A 107 -0.93 -6.93 -7.38
N PHE A 108 -0.59 -8.14 -7.84
CA PHE A 108 -0.84 -9.40 -7.11
C PHE A 108 0.48 -10.08 -6.75
N ILE A 109 0.62 -10.49 -5.48
CA ILE A 109 1.67 -11.38 -5.00
C ILE A 109 0.99 -12.67 -4.55
N LEU A 110 1.06 -13.71 -5.37
CA LEU A 110 0.37 -14.98 -5.16
C LEU A 110 1.34 -15.99 -4.55
N GLU A 111 0.90 -16.80 -3.59
CA GLU A 111 1.69 -17.93 -3.09
C GLU A 111 1.43 -19.20 -3.90
N GLU A 112 2.50 -19.94 -4.22
CA GLU A 112 2.40 -21.25 -4.83
C GLU A 112 1.47 -22.18 -4.03
N GLY A 113 0.45 -22.71 -4.71
CA GLY A 113 -0.57 -23.58 -4.11
C GLY A 113 -1.87 -22.86 -3.72
N LEU A 114 -1.98 -21.54 -3.93
CA LEU A 114 -3.25 -20.83 -3.81
C LEU A 114 -4.30 -21.43 -4.78
N PRO A 115 -5.50 -21.84 -4.29
CA PRO A 115 -6.54 -22.37 -5.17
C PRO A 115 -6.99 -21.33 -6.20
N MET A 116 -7.07 -21.75 -7.47
CA MET A 116 -7.54 -20.87 -8.55
C MET A 116 -8.95 -20.34 -8.31
N GLU A 117 -9.83 -21.14 -7.69
CA GLU A 117 -11.18 -20.71 -7.31
C GLU A 117 -11.15 -19.53 -6.32
N THR A 118 -10.21 -19.55 -5.35
CA THR A 118 -10.01 -18.45 -4.40
C THR A 118 -9.61 -17.18 -5.13
N LEU A 119 -8.59 -17.25 -6.00
CA LEU A 119 -8.14 -16.10 -6.79
C LEU A 119 -9.26 -15.57 -7.69
N TRP A 120 -9.96 -16.45 -8.39
CA TRP A 120 -11.08 -16.10 -9.25
C TRP A 120 -12.16 -15.34 -8.48
N ARG A 121 -12.56 -15.81 -7.30
CA ARG A 121 -13.54 -15.12 -6.44
C ARG A 121 -13.08 -13.73 -6.01
N VAL A 122 -11.81 -13.57 -5.66
CA VAL A 122 -11.24 -12.25 -5.30
C VAL A 122 -11.29 -11.31 -6.50
N VAL A 123 -10.84 -11.74 -7.68
CA VAL A 123 -10.84 -10.93 -8.91
C VAL A 123 -12.28 -10.54 -9.30
N GLN A 124 -13.24 -11.47 -9.19
CA GLN A 124 -14.65 -11.16 -9.43
C GLN A 124 -15.21 -10.12 -8.45
N SER A 125 -14.80 -10.19 -7.18
CA SER A 125 -15.19 -9.19 -6.17
C SER A 125 -14.59 -7.81 -6.47
N MET A 126 -13.30 -7.75 -6.84
CA MET A 126 -12.67 -6.51 -7.30
C MET A 126 -13.38 -5.91 -8.51
N ALA A 127 -13.70 -6.73 -9.51
CA ALA A 127 -14.40 -6.28 -10.72
C ALA A 127 -15.80 -5.73 -10.39
N ALA A 128 -16.53 -6.36 -9.46
CA ALA A 128 -17.82 -5.86 -9.00
C ALA A 128 -17.68 -4.52 -8.26
N ALA A 129 -16.75 -4.43 -7.29
CA ALA A 129 -16.49 -3.21 -6.54
C ALA A 129 -16.06 -2.05 -7.44
N ALA A 130 -15.20 -2.30 -8.43
CA ALA A 130 -14.74 -1.28 -9.37
C ALA A 130 -15.90 -0.72 -10.20
N ARG A 131 -16.78 -1.61 -10.68
CA ARG A 131 -18.00 -1.23 -11.41
C ARG A 131 -18.97 -0.43 -10.52
N GLU A 132 -19.18 -0.86 -9.28
CA GLU A 132 -20.03 -0.17 -8.29
C GLU A 132 -19.49 1.24 -8.00
N SER A 133 -18.18 1.41 -7.90
CA SER A 133 -17.52 2.70 -7.68
C SER A 133 -17.32 3.55 -8.95
N GLY A 134 -17.69 3.05 -10.13
CA GLY A 134 -17.53 3.77 -11.40
C GLY A 134 -16.07 4.02 -11.80
N VAL A 135 -15.16 3.14 -11.38
CA VAL A 135 -13.73 3.19 -11.70
C VAL A 135 -13.34 2.01 -12.59
N ALA A 136 -12.21 2.12 -13.30
CA ALA A 136 -11.64 1.03 -14.08
C ALA A 136 -10.29 0.59 -13.51
N ILE A 137 -10.08 -0.72 -13.39
CA ILE A 137 -8.75 -1.28 -13.19
C ILE A 137 -8.08 -1.34 -14.56
N VAL A 138 -7.07 -0.52 -14.81
CA VAL A 138 -6.53 -0.27 -16.17
C VAL A 138 -5.15 -0.87 -16.42
N THR A 139 -4.47 -1.33 -15.37
CA THR A 139 -3.15 -1.96 -15.46
C THR A 139 -2.94 -2.85 -14.24
N GLY A 140 -1.92 -3.70 -14.29
CA GLY A 140 -1.57 -4.56 -13.17
C GLY A 140 -0.25 -5.27 -13.32
N ASP A 141 0.15 -5.94 -12.25
CA ASP A 141 1.28 -6.86 -12.23
C ASP A 141 0.89 -8.14 -11.48
N THR A 142 1.56 -9.24 -11.80
CA THR A 142 1.37 -10.50 -11.09
C THR A 142 2.72 -11.16 -10.86
N LYS A 143 2.94 -11.61 -9.63
CA LYS A 143 4.10 -12.38 -9.20
C LYS A 143 3.64 -13.58 -8.40
N VAL A 144 4.35 -14.69 -8.53
CA VAL A 144 4.14 -15.89 -7.71
C VAL A 144 5.39 -16.11 -6.88
N VAL A 145 5.22 -16.32 -5.57
CA VAL A 145 6.29 -16.66 -4.63
C VAL A 145 6.19 -18.12 -4.22
N ASP A 146 7.32 -18.70 -3.81
CA ASP A 146 7.36 -20.09 -3.34
C ASP A 146 6.44 -20.31 -2.14
N LYS A 147 5.99 -21.54 -1.98
CA LYS A 147 5.19 -21.95 -0.81
C LYS A 147 5.92 -21.65 0.51
N GLY A 148 5.24 -20.99 1.44
CA GLY A 148 5.76 -20.56 2.74
C GLY A 148 6.53 -19.24 2.68
N LYS A 149 6.59 -18.56 1.52
CA LYS A 149 7.20 -17.24 1.35
C LYS A 149 6.17 -16.13 1.18
N GLY A 150 4.89 -16.49 1.06
CA GLY A 150 3.77 -15.56 1.09
C GLY A 150 2.83 -15.91 2.23
N ASP A 151 1.66 -15.25 2.24
CA ASP A 151 0.55 -15.63 3.10
C ASP A 151 -0.67 -15.88 2.19
N GLY A 152 -0.56 -16.81 1.25
CA GLY A 152 -1.59 -17.13 0.25
C GLY A 152 -1.75 -16.10 -0.88
N LEU A 153 -2.20 -14.88 -0.56
CA LEU A 153 -2.50 -13.78 -1.49
C LEU A 153 -2.17 -12.43 -0.82
#